data_AF-E4X1Y3-F1
#
_entry.id   AF-E4X1Y3-F1
#
_cell.length_a   1.000
_cell.length_b   1.000
_cell.length_c   1.000
_cell.angle_alpha   90.00
_cell.angle_beta   90.00
_cell.angle_gamma   90.00
#
_symmetry.space_group_name_H-M   'P 1'
#
loop_
_entity.id
_entity.type
_entity.pdbx_description
1 polymer ?
#
loop_
_entity_poly.entity_id
_entity_poly.type
_entity_poly.pdbx_seq_one_letter_code
_entity_poly.pdbx_strand_id
1 'polypeptide(L)'
;MNIFQLFFLIYSTHGLSVKVNRCYNCSETRDQTGTTLAGSNCFEPQPESLVSCSGLCLDEMSFDWAINGRQIIKLERFCAGSTWQESFCESGEASGGKYKDCKKYCDGDACNNDLSVGMIGKSLPLESRSCLVCANDDDGKMESKSCQDAENIEAEKCPLYLSEGCFTAFSALSIDAFELVENNGAHTEEFHRGCSAFVLESDFESISREWYNGQFAKARREFCDETSCNDKFIDIYL
;
A
#
# COMPACT_ATOMS: atom_id res chain seq x y z
N MET A 1 62.22 -32.71 -43.39
CA MET A 1 61.48 -32.66 -42.12
C MET A 1 61.17 -31.19 -41.86
N ASN A 2 59.97 -30.73 -42.22
CA ASN A 2 59.55 -29.36 -41.95
C ASN A 2 58.04 -29.31 -41.73
N ILE A 3 57.68 -28.56 -40.71
CA ILE A 3 56.48 -28.70 -39.87
C ILE A 3 55.30 -27.96 -40.49
N PHE A 4 54.16 -28.66 -40.60
CA PHE A 4 52.85 -28.07 -40.90
C PHE A 4 52.43 -27.17 -39.73
N GLN A 5 52.39 -25.85 -39.94
CA GLN A 5 51.73 -24.93 -39.01
C GLN A 5 50.23 -24.86 -39.36
N LEU A 6 49.43 -25.56 -38.56
CA LEU A 6 47.98 -25.42 -38.54
C LEU A 6 47.63 -24.14 -37.75
N PHE A 7 47.16 -23.10 -38.45
CA PHE A 7 46.54 -21.94 -37.80
C PHE A 7 45.13 -22.33 -37.35
N PHE A 8 44.95 -22.61 -36.06
CA PHE A 8 43.64 -22.66 -35.42
C PHE A 8 43.14 -21.24 -35.18
N LEU A 9 42.19 -20.80 -36.01
CA LEU A 9 41.33 -19.64 -35.70
C LEU A 9 40.37 -20.04 -34.58
N ILE A 10 40.69 -19.66 -33.34
CA ILE A 10 39.75 -19.72 -32.23
C ILE A 10 38.78 -18.55 -32.41
N TYR A 11 37.60 -18.81 -32.96
CA TYR A 11 36.47 -17.90 -32.86
C TYR A 11 36.07 -17.81 -31.39
N SER A 12 36.49 -16.75 -30.71
CA SER A 12 35.95 -16.38 -29.39
C SER A 12 34.53 -15.88 -29.60
N THR A 13 33.56 -16.80 -29.52
CA THR A 13 32.17 -16.43 -29.27
C THR A 13 32.15 -15.83 -27.87
N HIS A 14 32.21 -14.51 -27.77
CA HIS A 14 31.77 -13.77 -26.59
C HIS A 14 30.27 -14.03 -26.48
N GLY A 15 29.90 -15.17 -25.92
CA GLY A 15 28.54 -15.42 -25.49
C GLY A 15 28.22 -14.31 -24.51
N LEU A 16 27.23 -13.49 -24.84
CA LEU A 16 26.61 -12.56 -23.90
C LEU A 16 26.22 -13.38 -22.68
N SER A 17 27.03 -13.31 -21.63
CA SER A 17 26.70 -13.92 -20.34
C SER A 17 25.53 -13.11 -19.80
N VAL A 18 24.32 -13.62 -20.02
CA VAL A 18 23.11 -13.06 -19.41
C VAL A 18 23.29 -13.25 -17.92
N LYS A 19 23.43 -12.14 -17.19
CA LYS A 19 23.53 -12.16 -15.74
C LYS A 19 22.26 -12.82 -15.19
N VAL A 20 22.45 -13.90 -14.45
CA VAL A 20 21.36 -14.60 -13.77
C VAL A 20 21.36 -14.10 -12.33
N ASN A 21 20.33 -13.35 -11.96
CA ASN A 21 20.09 -12.93 -10.57
C ASN A 21 19.08 -13.89 -9.94
N ARG A 22 19.11 -14.04 -8.61
CA ARG A 22 17.99 -14.61 -7.86
C ARG A 22 17.15 -13.49 -7.25
N CYS A 23 15.86 -13.44 -7.52
CA CYS A 23 14.98 -12.40 -6.98
C CYS A 23 13.89 -13.03 -6.13
N TYR A 24 13.43 -12.31 -5.11
CA TYR A 24 12.21 -12.70 -4.40
C TYR A 24 11.02 -12.59 -5.34
N ASN A 25 10.16 -13.62 -5.33
CA ASN A 25 8.95 -13.71 -6.13
C ASN A 25 7.75 -14.06 -5.26
N CYS A 26 6.91 -13.07 -5.00
CA CYS A 26 5.75 -13.20 -4.13
C CYS A 26 4.75 -12.07 -4.39
N SER A 27 3.55 -12.21 -3.84
CA SER A 27 2.50 -11.20 -3.85
C SER A 27 1.75 -11.30 -2.52
N GLU A 28 1.61 -10.19 -1.80
CA GLU A 28 0.86 -10.11 -0.55
C GLU A 28 0.10 -8.79 -0.47
N THR A 29 -1.11 -8.83 0.09
CA THR A 29 -1.97 -7.67 0.32
C THR A 29 -2.32 -7.58 1.80
N ARG A 30 -2.14 -6.41 2.39
CA ARG A 30 -2.51 -6.07 3.77
C ARG A 30 -3.44 -4.86 3.80
N ASP A 31 -4.21 -4.71 4.87
CA ASP A 31 -4.86 -3.44 5.18
C ASP A 31 -4.00 -2.55 6.11
N GLN A 32 -4.52 -1.38 6.51
CA GLN A 32 -3.83 -0.45 7.41
C GLN A 32 -3.50 -1.02 8.79
N THR A 33 -4.17 -2.11 9.22
CA THR A 33 -3.92 -2.77 10.50
C THR A 33 -2.79 -3.79 10.43
N GLY A 34 -2.24 -4.01 9.23
CA GLY A 34 -1.26 -5.05 8.96
C GLY A 34 -1.89 -6.44 8.77
N THR A 35 -3.21 -6.56 8.81
CA THR A 35 -3.92 -7.82 8.57
C THR A 35 -3.76 -8.23 7.11
N THR A 36 -3.25 -9.44 6.87
CA THR A 36 -3.13 -10.00 5.52
C THR A 36 -4.51 -10.35 4.96
N LEU A 37 -4.86 -9.73 3.83
CA LEU A 37 -6.10 -9.97 3.09
C LEU A 37 -5.94 -11.03 2.00
N ALA A 38 -4.75 -11.12 1.40
CA ALA A 38 -4.44 -12.08 0.34
C ALA A 38 -2.93 -12.33 0.23
N GLY A 39 -2.55 -13.53 -0.24
CA GLY A 39 -1.15 -13.91 -0.38
C GLY A 39 -0.43 -14.11 0.95
N SER A 40 0.89 -14.25 0.92
CA SER A 40 1.71 -14.40 2.13
C SER A 40 3.20 -14.17 1.83
N ASN A 41 3.97 -13.93 2.90
CA ASN A 41 5.43 -13.96 2.91
C ASN A 41 6.11 -12.98 1.95
N CYS A 42 5.50 -11.82 1.70
CA CYS A 42 6.03 -10.83 0.78
C CYS A 42 6.46 -9.55 1.48
N PHE A 43 5.81 -9.15 2.58
CA PHE A 43 6.34 -8.07 3.43
C PHE A 43 7.55 -8.53 4.25
N GLU A 44 7.59 -9.82 4.62
CA GLU A 44 8.73 -10.49 5.23
C GLU A 44 9.19 -11.64 4.30
N PRO A 45 9.98 -11.34 3.26
CA PRO A 45 10.32 -12.27 2.19
C PRO A 45 11.11 -13.47 2.73
N GLN A 46 10.70 -14.68 2.33
CA GLN A 46 11.34 -15.92 2.79
C GLN A 46 12.25 -16.52 1.71
N PRO A 47 13.37 -17.19 2.07
CA PRO A 47 14.32 -17.74 1.09
C PRO A 47 13.70 -18.66 0.04
N GLU A 48 12.62 -19.39 0.36
CA GLU A 48 11.89 -20.26 -0.57
C GLU A 48 11.18 -19.52 -1.71
N SER A 49 10.96 -18.21 -1.56
CA SER A 49 10.38 -17.37 -2.62
C SER A 49 11.42 -16.86 -3.62
N LEU A 50 12.71 -17.22 -3.47
CA LEU A 50 13.76 -16.86 -4.42
C LEU A 50 13.65 -17.69 -5.70
N VAL A 51 13.62 -17.01 -6.85
CA VAL A 51 13.60 -17.62 -8.19
C VAL A 51 14.75 -17.09 -9.04
N SER A 52 15.24 -17.89 -9.99
CA SER A 52 16.26 -17.45 -10.95
C SER A 52 15.64 -16.57 -12.04
N CYS A 53 16.25 -15.41 -12.27
CA CYS A 53 15.82 -14.39 -13.21
C CYS A 53 16.90 -14.10 -14.24
N SER A 54 16.50 -13.98 -15.51
CA SER A 54 17.35 -13.44 -16.58
C SER A 54 17.14 -11.93 -16.67
N GLY A 55 17.70 -11.16 -15.73
CA GLY A 55 17.48 -9.71 -15.66
C GLY A 55 17.55 -9.13 -14.25
N LEU A 56 16.84 -8.02 -14.04
CA LEU A 56 16.78 -7.28 -12.77
C LEU A 56 15.74 -7.88 -11.82
N CYS A 57 15.81 -7.49 -10.55
CA CYS A 57 14.70 -7.69 -9.61
C CYS A 57 13.84 -6.43 -9.55
N LEU A 58 12.56 -6.59 -9.25
CA LEU A 58 11.58 -5.51 -9.16
C LEU A 58 10.71 -5.71 -7.92
N ASP A 59 10.52 -4.63 -7.17
CA ASP A 59 9.45 -4.47 -6.19
C ASP A 59 8.40 -3.49 -6.74
N GLU A 60 7.13 -3.87 -6.70
CA GLU A 60 6.00 -2.99 -6.93
C GLU A 60 5.17 -2.92 -5.65
N MET A 61 4.90 -1.71 -5.16
CA MET A 61 4.05 -1.50 -3.99
C MET A 61 2.94 -0.53 -4.35
N SER A 62 1.69 -1.01 -4.31
CA SER A 62 0.50 -0.18 -4.51
C SER A 62 -0.17 0.13 -3.19
N PHE A 63 -0.70 1.34 -3.10
CA PHE A 63 -1.49 1.84 -1.99
C PHE A 63 -2.81 2.33 -2.55
N ASP A 64 -3.91 1.84 -2.02
CA ASP A 64 -5.25 2.30 -2.37
C ASP A 64 -5.94 2.80 -1.10
N TRP A 65 -6.38 4.06 -1.09
CA TRP A 65 -7.28 4.58 -0.07
C TRP A 65 -8.71 4.53 -0.59
N ALA A 66 -9.43 3.48 -0.22
CA ALA A 66 -10.80 3.25 -0.66
C ALA A 66 -11.77 4.28 -0.05
N ILE A 67 -12.91 4.51 -0.72
CA ILE A 67 -13.93 5.48 -0.27
C ILE A 67 -14.47 5.16 1.12
N ASN A 68 -14.51 3.88 1.50
CA ASN A 68 -14.93 3.47 2.83
C ASN A 68 -13.93 3.86 3.94
N GLY A 69 -12.74 4.33 3.57
CA GLY A 69 -11.72 4.79 4.50
C GLY A 69 -10.59 3.78 4.71
N ARG A 70 -10.74 2.54 4.27
CA ARG A 70 -9.71 1.50 4.35
C ARG A 70 -8.52 1.85 3.45
N GLN A 71 -7.30 1.66 3.95
CA GLN A 71 -6.10 1.66 3.11
C GLN A 71 -5.68 0.22 2.82
N ILE A 72 -5.52 -0.11 1.54
CA ILE A 72 -5.06 -1.40 1.05
C ILE A 72 -3.64 -1.22 0.55
N ILE A 73 -2.73 -2.09 0.98
CA ILE A 73 -1.34 -2.08 0.59
C ILE A 73 -1.04 -3.43 -0.05
N LYS A 74 -0.60 -3.42 -1.31
CA LYS A 74 -0.14 -4.61 -2.01
C LYS A 74 1.35 -4.49 -2.29
N LEU A 75 2.09 -5.55 -2.00
CA LEU A 75 3.49 -5.69 -2.37
C LEU A 75 3.65 -6.88 -3.29
N GLU A 76 4.27 -6.64 -4.45
CA GLU A 76 4.64 -7.65 -5.42
C GLU A 76 6.14 -7.59 -5.66
N ARG A 77 6.75 -8.76 -5.68
CA ARG A 77 8.18 -8.91 -5.97
C ARG A 77 8.31 -9.89 -7.11
N PHE A 78 9.10 -9.59 -8.13
CA PHE A 78 9.27 -10.49 -9.27
C PHE A 78 10.51 -10.16 -10.12
N CYS A 79 10.81 -11.04 -11.08
CA CYS A 79 11.84 -10.80 -12.08
C CYS A 79 11.39 -9.74 -13.09
N ALA A 80 12.23 -8.73 -13.34
CA ALA A 80 12.06 -7.81 -14.45
C ALA A 80 13.01 -8.15 -15.61
N GLY A 81 12.77 -7.53 -16.77
CA GLY A 81 13.71 -7.59 -17.89
C GLY A 81 15.07 -6.96 -17.55
N SER A 82 15.99 -6.98 -18.51
CA SER A 82 17.33 -6.40 -18.34
C SER A 82 17.38 -4.87 -18.53
N THR A 83 16.27 -4.24 -18.90
CA THR A 83 16.20 -2.80 -19.10
C THR A 83 16.01 -2.10 -17.76
N TRP A 84 17.02 -1.34 -17.34
CA TRP A 84 16.93 -0.48 -16.17
C TRP A 84 15.90 0.64 -16.37
N GLN A 85 15.14 0.93 -15.33
CA GLN A 85 14.26 2.10 -15.24
C GLN A 85 14.51 2.80 -13.91
N GLU A 86 14.37 4.12 -13.89
CA GLU A 86 14.43 4.88 -12.64
C GLU A 86 13.25 4.47 -11.74
N SER A 87 13.49 4.48 -10.42
CA SER A 87 12.43 4.20 -9.45
C SER A 87 11.49 5.39 -9.37
N PHE A 88 10.19 5.14 -9.37
CA PHE A 88 9.18 6.20 -9.38
C PHE A 88 7.95 5.78 -8.57
N CYS A 89 7.14 6.77 -8.20
CA CYS A 89 5.76 6.55 -7.79
C CYS A 89 4.85 7.38 -8.68
N GLU A 90 3.73 6.78 -9.10
CA GLU A 90 2.59 7.47 -9.67
C GLU A 90 1.52 7.61 -8.60
N SER A 91 0.78 8.72 -8.59
CA SER A 91 -0.30 8.93 -7.63
C SER A 91 -1.45 9.66 -8.29
N GLY A 92 -2.65 9.42 -7.81
CA GLY A 92 -3.84 10.06 -8.35
C GLY A 92 -5.08 9.72 -7.55
N GLU A 93 -6.22 10.13 -8.12
CA GLU A 93 -7.51 9.97 -7.49
C GLU A 93 -8.53 9.48 -8.52
N ALA A 94 -9.36 8.52 -8.12
CA ALA A 94 -10.39 7.95 -8.97
C ALA A 94 -11.60 7.57 -8.11
N SER A 95 -12.79 8.00 -8.54
CA SER A 95 -14.06 7.61 -7.90
C SER A 95 -14.15 7.90 -6.39
N GLY A 96 -13.44 8.92 -5.89
CA GLY A 96 -13.35 9.26 -4.46
C GLY A 96 -12.30 8.45 -3.69
N GLY A 97 -11.67 7.47 -4.31
CA GLY A 97 -10.45 6.83 -3.80
C GLY A 97 -9.20 7.61 -4.19
N LYS A 98 -8.11 7.36 -3.47
CA LYS A 98 -6.76 7.79 -3.83
C LYS A 98 -5.89 6.57 -4.07
N TYR A 99 -4.92 6.67 -4.98
CA TYR A 99 -3.95 5.60 -5.22
C TYR A 99 -2.53 6.16 -5.26
N LYS A 100 -1.57 5.31 -4.92
CA LYS A 100 -0.14 5.55 -5.10
C LYS A 100 0.52 4.23 -5.49
N ASP A 101 1.20 4.20 -6.62
CA ASP A 101 1.86 3.01 -7.17
C ASP A 101 3.34 3.27 -7.32
N CYS A 102 4.16 2.55 -6.57
CA CYS A 102 5.60 2.73 -6.54
C CYS A 102 6.32 1.51 -7.15
N LYS A 103 7.38 1.77 -7.93
CA LYS A 103 8.21 0.73 -8.55
C LYS A 103 9.68 0.96 -8.26
N LYS A 104 10.38 -0.11 -7.86
CA LYS A 104 11.83 -0.08 -7.58
C LYS A 104 12.55 -1.23 -8.25
N TYR A 105 13.51 -0.90 -9.10
CA TYR A 105 14.41 -1.86 -9.75
C TYR A 105 15.72 -1.98 -8.96
N CYS A 106 16.29 -3.18 -8.94
CA CYS A 106 17.63 -3.40 -8.41
C CYS A 106 18.37 -4.50 -9.18
N ASP A 107 19.69 -4.46 -9.12
CA ASP A 107 20.57 -5.46 -9.74
C ASP A 107 21.39 -6.19 -8.68
N GLY A 108 21.26 -7.51 -8.62
CA GLY A 108 22.00 -8.37 -7.72
C GLY A 108 21.13 -9.49 -7.15
N ASP A 109 21.80 -10.48 -6.58
CA ASP A 109 21.13 -11.57 -5.88
C ASP A 109 20.37 -11.06 -4.66
N ALA A 110 19.09 -11.41 -4.58
CA ALA A 110 18.16 -11.08 -3.52
C ALA A 110 18.16 -9.58 -3.16
N CYS A 111 18.34 -8.70 -4.15
CA CYS A 111 18.41 -7.25 -3.89
C CYS A 111 17.05 -6.62 -3.56
N ASN A 112 15.96 -7.29 -3.93
CA ASN A 112 14.58 -6.85 -3.72
C ASN A 112 14.05 -7.41 -2.40
N ASN A 113 14.78 -7.17 -1.30
CA ASN A 113 14.59 -7.81 0.00
C ASN A 113 14.07 -6.88 1.10
N ASP A 114 13.85 -5.60 0.80
CA ASP A 114 13.39 -4.59 1.75
C ASP A 114 12.04 -3.97 1.33
N LEU A 115 11.60 -2.94 2.04
CA LEU A 115 10.33 -2.24 1.78
C LEU A 115 10.54 -0.80 1.30
N SER A 116 11.74 -0.48 0.83
CA SER A 116 12.11 0.89 0.45
C SER A 116 11.41 1.38 -0.82
N VAL A 117 10.78 0.50 -1.60
CA VAL A 117 9.88 0.89 -2.70
C VAL A 117 8.77 1.82 -2.21
N GLY A 118 8.22 1.59 -1.02
CA GLY A 118 7.18 2.44 -0.43
C GLY A 118 7.69 3.78 0.11
N MET A 119 9.00 4.04 0.04
CA MET A 119 9.65 5.27 0.52
C MET A 119 10.09 6.19 -0.64
N ILE A 120 9.88 5.79 -1.89
CA ILE A 120 10.24 6.62 -3.06
C ILE A 120 9.49 7.95 -2.99
N GLY A 121 10.21 9.05 -3.23
CA GLY A 121 9.68 10.41 -3.20
C GLY A 121 9.54 11.02 -1.81
N LYS A 122 9.83 10.28 -0.73
CA LYS A 122 9.79 10.82 0.64
C LYS A 122 11.11 11.51 1.00
N SER A 123 11.02 12.63 1.71
CA SER A 123 12.19 13.35 2.22
C SER A 123 12.75 12.69 3.49
N LEU A 124 14.07 12.53 3.57
CA LEU A 124 14.76 12.00 4.77
C LEU A 124 15.20 13.14 5.71
N PRO A 125 15.31 12.89 7.03
CA PRO A 125 15.06 11.60 7.70
C PRO A 125 13.56 11.29 7.83
N LEU A 126 13.17 10.05 7.56
CA LEU A 126 11.85 9.56 7.92
C LEU A 126 11.86 9.18 9.40
N GLU A 127 11.21 9.98 10.23
CA GLU A 127 10.96 9.61 11.61
C GLU A 127 9.78 8.63 11.68
N SER A 128 10.02 7.52 12.38
CA SER A 128 8.96 6.56 12.65
C SER A 128 8.01 7.16 13.68
N ARG A 129 6.80 7.49 13.25
CA ARG A 129 5.69 7.89 14.11
C ARG A 129 4.94 6.67 14.63
N SER A 130 4.10 6.89 15.62
CA SER A 130 3.07 5.94 16.03
C SER A 130 1.69 6.55 15.82
N CYS A 131 0.70 5.73 15.48
CA CYS A 131 -0.69 6.15 15.28
C CYS A 131 -1.61 5.16 15.96
N LEU A 132 -2.81 5.59 16.33
CA LEU A 132 -3.87 4.68 16.74
C LEU A 132 -4.32 3.85 15.54
N VAL A 133 -4.45 2.53 15.70
CA VAL A 133 -4.77 1.61 14.61
C VAL A 133 -6.02 0.82 14.96
N CYS A 134 -7.02 0.86 14.08
CA CYS A 134 -8.22 0.04 14.23
C CYS A 134 -9.01 -0.04 12.91
N ALA A 135 -9.87 -1.05 12.79
CA ALA A 135 -10.82 -1.19 11.70
C ALA A 135 -12.10 -1.85 12.21
N ASN A 136 -13.24 -1.21 11.98
CA ASN A 136 -14.54 -1.79 12.24
C ASN A 136 -15.37 -1.76 10.95
N ASP A 137 -15.72 -2.96 10.49
CA ASP A 137 -16.73 -3.16 9.47
C ASP A 137 -18.02 -3.54 10.22
N ASP A 138 -18.94 -2.60 10.43
CA ASP A 138 -20.18 -2.93 11.14
C ASP A 138 -21.09 -3.73 10.17
N ASP A 139 -21.22 -5.04 10.37
CA ASP A 139 -22.13 -5.91 9.63
C ASP A 139 -23.62 -5.72 10.02
N GLY A 140 -23.93 -4.59 10.67
CA GLY A 140 -25.25 -4.26 11.21
C GLY A 140 -25.45 -4.74 12.65
N LYS A 141 -24.36 -5.03 13.36
CA LYS A 141 -24.36 -5.33 14.80
C LYS A 141 -23.56 -4.25 15.51
N MET A 142 -24.29 -3.27 16.03
CA MET A 142 -23.88 -2.12 16.86
C MET A 142 -22.92 -2.39 18.06
N GLU A 143 -22.37 -3.59 18.24
CA GLU A 143 -21.58 -3.98 19.41
C GLU A 143 -20.10 -3.58 19.37
N SER A 144 -19.60 -2.90 18.34
CA SER A 144 -18.36 -2.13 18.53
C SER A 144 -18.26 -0.90 17.64
N LYS A 145 -18.77 0.24 18.12
CA LYS A 145 -18.32 1.58 17.70
C LYS A 145 -16.90 1.93 18.21
N SER A 146 -16.07 0.91 18.49
CA SER A 146 -14.76 1.04 19.14
C SER A 146 -13.73 1.82 18.33
N CYS A 147 -13.95 2.03 17.03
CA CYS A 147 -13.10 2.86 16.18
C CYS A 147 -13.58 4.31 16.05
N GLN A 148 -14.86 4.57 16.35
CA GLN A 148 -15.41 5.93 16.25
C GLN A 148 -14.87 6.79 17.40
N ASP A 149 -14.85 6.23 18.61
CA ASP A 149 -14.10 6.76 19.75
C ASP A 149 -12.69 6.15 19.74
N ALA A 150 -11.69 6.92 20.16
CA ALA A 150 -10.33 6.43 20.31
C ALA A 150 -10.05 5.82 21.69
N GLU A 151 -11.01 5.88 22.62
CA GLU A 151 -10.86 5.34 23.96
C GLU A 151 -10.46 3.86 23.92
N ASN A 152 -9.32 3.53 24.54
CA ASN A 152 -8.71 2.18 24.58
C ASN A 152 -8.14 1.65 23.26
N ILE A 153 -7.96 2.49 22.23
CA ILE A 153 -7.17 2.11 21.05
C ILE A 153 -5.69 2.32 21.36
N GLU A 154 -4.86 1.32 21.10
CA GLU A 154 -3.41 1.42 21.29
C GLU A 154 -2.73 2.07 20.08
N ALA A 155 -1.64 2.79 20.35
CA ALA A 155 -0.80 3.35 19.31
C ALA A 155 0.24 2.33 18.85
N GLU A 156 0.31 2.09 17.55
CA GLU A 156 1.31 1.24 16.94
C GLU A 156 2.33 2.04 16.14
N LYS A 157 3.57 1.55 16.10
CA LYS A 157 4.64 2.18 15.32
C LYS A 157 4.37 2.01 13.84
N CYS A 158 4.29 3.11 13.10
CA CYS A 158 4.04 3.09 11.68
C CYS A 158 5.22 2.50 10.90
N PRO A 159 4.97 1.61 9.94
CA PRO A 159 5.99 1.22 8.99
C PRO A 159 6.39 2.43 8.13
N LEU A 160 7.65 2.48 7.69
CA LEU A 160 8.18 3.61 6.91
C LEU A 160 7.42 3.87 5.60
N TYR A 161 6.82 2.84 5.02
CA TYR A 161 5.99 3.00 3.82
C TYR A 161 4.64 3.68 4.11
N LEU A 162 4.13 3.62 5.35
CA LEU A 162 2.93 4.35 5.84
C LEU A 162 3.27 5.54 6.75
N SER A 163 4.46 6.13 6.60
CA SER A 163 4.92 7.21 7.47
C SER A 163 4.52 8.62 7.01
N GLU A 164 3.45 8.82 6.24
CA GLU A 164 3.03 10.18 5.85
C GLU A 164 2.26 10.91 6.95
N GLY A 165 1.54 10.18 7.80
CA GLY A 165 0.77 10.72 8.93
C GLY A 165 -0.08 9.67 9.59
N CYS A 166 -0.90 10.09 10.55
CA CYS A 166 -2.00 9.31 11.05
C CYS A 166 -3.28 9.71 10.31
N PHE A 167 -4.18 8.76 10.10
CA PHE A 167 -5.50 9.03 9.55
C PHE A 167 -6.61 8.50 10.45
N THR A 168 -7.76 9.15 10.32
CA THR A 168 -9.07 8.64 10.74
C THR A 168 -10.01 8.71 9.54
N ALA A 169 -10.86 7.71 9.36
CA ALA A 169 -11.84 7.70 8.30
C ALA A 169 -13.17 7.12 8.77
N PHE A 170 -14.24 7.68 8.22
CA PHE A 170 -15.61 7.23 8.38
C PHE A 170 -16.23 7.06 6.99
N SER A 171 -17.07 6.06 6.85
CA SER A 171 -18.01 6.00 5.74
C SER A 171 -19.36 5.44 6.16
N ALA A 172 -20.40 5.87 5.45
CA ALA A 172 -21.75 5.33 5.53
C ALA A 172 -22.25 5.02 4.13
N LEU A 173 -22.81 3.81 3.96
CA LEU A 173 -23.44 3.34 2.74
C LEU A 173 -24.94 3.11 2.98
N SER A 174 -25.81 3.70 2.14
CA SER A 174 -27.26 3.43 2.14
C SER A 174 -27.77 3.24 0.71
N ILE A 175 -28.92 2.59 0.56
CA ILE A 175 -29.65 2.46 -0.71
C ILE A 175 -30.49 3.72 -1.01
N ASP A 176 -30.72 4.60 -0.03
CA ASP A 176 -31.45 5.86 -0.19
C ASP A 176 -30.62 7.05 0.36
N ALA A 177 -30.41 8.08 -0.46
CA ALA A 177 -29.71 9.29 -0.06
C ALA A 177 -30.38 9.99 1.12
N PHE A 178 -31.71 9.89 1.24
CA PHE A 178 -32.50 10.49 2.30
C PHE A 178 -32.31 9.76 3.64
N GLU A 179 -32.06 8.44 3.60
CA GLU A 179 -31.77 7.63 4.78
C GLU A 179 -30.44 8.02 5.46
N LEU A 180 -29.47 8.54 4.69
CA LEU A 180 -28.21 9.10 5.21
C LEU A 180 -28.37 10.48 5.85
N VAL A 181 -29.56 11.08 5.82
CA VAL A 181 -29.85 12.41 6.39
C VAL A 181 -30.69 12.27 7.67
N GLU A 182 -31.58 11.28 7.76
CA GLU A 182 -32.49 11.14 8.91
C GLU A 182 -32.00 10.20 10.04
N ASN A 183 -30.77 9.65 9.97
CA ASN A 183 -30.18 8.74 10.99
C ASN A 183 -31.05 7.53 11.38
N ASN A 184 -32.07 7.20 10.57
CA ASN A 184 -33.07 6.17 10.86
C ASN A 184 -33.18 5.09 9.76
N GLY A 185 -32.37 5.19 8.70
CA GLY A 185 -32.31 4.19 7.64
C GLY A 185 -31.25 3.12 7.89
N ALA A 186 -31.40 1.96 7.24
CA ALA A 186 -30.42 0.88 7.33
C ALA A 186 -29.17 1.25 6.51
N HIS A 187 -28.14 1.75 7.19
CA HIS A 187 -26.85 2.06 6.59
C HIS A 187 -25.73 1.29 7.28
N THR A 188 -24.73 0.89 6.49
CA THR A 188 -23.49 0.30 7.00
C THR A 188 -22.55 1.44 7.32
N GLU A 189 -22.08 1.52 8.57
CA GLU A 189 -21.04 2.46 8.99
C GLU A 189 -19.70 1.73 9.09
N GLU A 190 -18.65 2.32 8.53
CA GLU A 190 -17.28 1.82 8.66
C GLU A 190 -16.40 2.90 9.26
N PHE A 191 -15.55 2.50 10.21
CA PHE A 191 -14.60 3.38 10.88
C PHE A 191 -13.20 2.77 10.80
N HIS A 192 -12.23 3.58 10.37
CA HIS A 192 -10.84 3.16 10.24
C HIS A 192 -9.89 4.19 10.84
N ARG A 193 -8.85 3.71 11.52
CA ARG A 193 -7.72 4.50 11.99
C ARG A 193 -6.43 3.80 11.62
N GLY A 194 -5.39 4.57 11.31
CA GLY A 194 -4.07 3.98 11.13
C GLY A 194 -3.02 4.95 10.62
N CYS A 195 -1.90 4.36 10.24
CA CYS A 195 -0.82 5.05 9.55
C CYS A 195 -1.18 5.27 8.07
N SER A 196 -0.78 6.40 7.50
CA SER A 196 -1.18 6.79 6.15
C SER A 196 -0.02 6.73 5.15
N ALA A 197 -0.29 6.17 3.96
CA ALA A 197 0.57 6.33 2.78
C ALA A 197 0.39 7.68 2.06
N PHE A 198 -0.56 8.50 2.52
CA PHE A 198 -1.04 9.69 1.85
C PHE A 198 -1.01 10.91 2.78
N VAL A 199 -0.77 12.07 2.18
CA VAL A 199 -0.97 13.39 2.79
C VAL A 199 -2.26 13.96 2.21
N LEU A 200 -3.11 14.55 3.05
CA LEU A 200 -4.27 15.32 2.59
C LEU A 200 -3.87 16.78 2.40
N GLU A 201 -4.44 17.46 1.39
CA GLU A 201 -4.19 18.89 1.16
C GLU A 201 -4.83 19.79 2.23
N SER A 202 -5.83 19.27 2.92
CA SER A 202 -6.53 19.88 4.04
C SER A 202 -6.60 18.91 5.23
N ASP A 203 -6.87 19.43 6.42
CA ASP A 203 -7.02 18.62 7.65
C ASP A 203 -8.05 17.48 7.51
N PHE A 204 -9.05 17.67 6.64
CA PHE A 204 -10.02 16.66 6.29
C PHE A 204 -10.49 16.76 4.83
N GLU A 205 -11.04 15.65 4.34
CA GLU A 205 -11.78 15.55 3.09
C GLU A 205 -13.17 14.96 3.34
N SER A 206 -14.17 15.43 2.61
CA SER A 206 -15.53 14.92 2.66
C SER A 206 -15.98 14.50 1.27
N ILE A 207 -16.56 13.31 1.17
CA ILE A 207 -16.96 12.68 -0.07
C ILE A 207 -18.44 12.35 0.03
N SER A 208 -19.22 12.78 -0.96
CA SER A 208 -20.60 12.36 -1.13
C SER A 208 -20.81 11.95 -2.58
N ARG A 209 -21.19 10.68 -2.80
CA ARG A 209 -21.35 10.12 -4.15
C ARG A 209 -22.48 9.10 -4.22
N GLU A 210 -23.15 9.08 -5.36
CA GLU A 210 -24.04 7.99 -5.76
C GLU A 210 -23.24 6.95 -6.56
N TRP A 211 -23.41 5.67 -6.23
CA TRP A 211 -22.86 4.53 -6.94
C TRP A 211 -23.79 4.08 -8.05
N TYR A 212 -23.25 3.35 -9.03
CA TYR A 212 -24.00 2.89 -10.21
C TYR A 212 -25.18 1.96 -9.88
N ASN A 213 -25.23 1.38 -8.68
CA ASN A 213 -26.33 0.55 -8.19
C ASN A 213 -27.40 1.34 -7.40
N GLY A 214 -27.32 2.67 -7.38
CA GLY A 214 -28.23 3.55 -6.64
C GLY A 214 -27.89 3.69 -5.15
N GLN A 215 -26.79 3.10 -4.67
CA GLN A 215 -26.33 3.31 -3.30
C GLN A 215 -25.65 4.66 -3.16
N PHE A 216 -25.91 5.36 -2.07
CA PHE A 216 -25.24 6.59 -1.70
C PHE A 216 -24.14 6.29 -0.68
N ALA A 217 -22.96 6.82 -0.94
CA ALA A 217 -21.83 6.81 -0.03
C ALA A 217 -21.60 8.24 0.50
N LYS A 218 -21.54 8.36 1.82
CA LYS A 218 -20.92 9.50 2.50
C LYS A 218 -19.65 9.03 3.15
N ALA A 219 -18.56 9.77 3.02
CA ALA A 219 -17.31 9.46 3.69
C ALA A 219 -16.59 10.72 4.14
N ARG A 220 -15.82 10.58 5.21
CA ARG A 220 -14.94 11.61 5.75
C ARG A 220 -13.58 10.99 6.02
N ARG A 221 -12.51 11.69 5.67
CA ARG A 221 -11.14 11.33 6.00
C ARG A 221 -10.48 12.50 6.68
N GLU A 222 -9.71 12.24 7.72
CA GLU A 222 -8.92 13.24 8.44
C GLU A 222 -7.47 12.78 8.47
N PHE A 223 -6.56 13.75 8.50
CA PHE A 223 -5.12 13.52 8.52
C PHE A 223 -4.44 14.44 9.52
N CYS A 224 -3.40 13.93 10.16
CA CYS A 224 -2.53 14.70 11.03
C CYS A 224 -1.11 14.11 11.02
N ASP A 225 -0.10 14.93 11.29
CA ASP A 225 1.33 14.60 11.13
C ASP A 225 2.08 14.43 12.46
N GLU A 226 1.39 14.57 13.60
CA GLU A 226 1.93 14.31 14.94
C GLU A 226 1.78 12.84 15.37
N THR A 227 2.48 12.43 16.45
CA THR A 227 2.36 11.06 16.99
C THR A 227 1.04 10.89 17.73
N SER A 228 0.31 9.82 17.42
CA SER A 228 -0.98 9.45 18.03
C SER A 228 -2.05 10.55 17.96
N CYS A 229 -1.97 11.44 16.96
CA CYS A 229 -2.86 12.59 16.81
C CYS A 229 -4.25 12.23 16.28
N ASN A 230 -4.43 10.99 15.82
CA ASN A 230 -5.71 10.46 15.39
C ASN A 230 -6.51 9.90 16.57
N ASP A 231 -6.56 10.64 17.68
CA ASP A 231 -7.22 10.29 18.95
C ASP A 231 -8.59 10.96 19.14
N LYS A 232 -8.97 11.84 18.23
CA LYS A 232 -10.25 12.54 18.31
C LYS A 232 -11.40 11.63 17.90
N PHE A 233 -12.55 11.85 18.54
CA PHE A 233 -13.83 11.35 18.07
C PHE A 233 -14.10 11.87 16.65
N ILE A 234 -14.50 10.99 15.73
CA ILE A 234 -14.84 11.41 14.36
C ILE A 234 -16.29 11.88 14.29
N ASP A 235 -16.47 13.16 13.95
CA ASP A 235 -17.79 13.71 13.70
C ASP A 235 -18.33 13.21 12.35
N ILE A 236 -19.47 12.53 12.41
CA ILE A 236 -20.16 11.96 11.26
C ILE A 236 -21.16 12.94 10.64
N TYR A 237 -21.43 14.06 11.31
CA TYR A 237 -22.26 15.14 10.80
C TYR A 237 -21.43 16.07 9.92
N LEU A 238 -21.56 15.88 8.61
CA LEU A 238 -20.96 16.71 7.56
C LEU A 238 -21.81 17.93 7.23
#